data_AF-E9DHL7-F1
#
_entry.id   AF-E9DHL7-F1
#
_cell.length_a   1.000
_cell.length_b   1.000
_cell.length_c   1.000
_cell.angle_alpha   90.00
_cell.angle_beta   90.00
_cell.angle_gamma   90.00
#
_symmetry.space_group_name_H-M   'P 1'
#
loop_
_entity.id
_entity.type
_entity.pdbx_description
1 polymer ?
#
loop_
_entity_poly.entity_id
_entity_poly.type
_entity_poly.pdbx_seq_one_letter_code
_entity_poly.pdbx_strand_id
1 'polypeptide(L)'
;MEVGQTKSYDVIVVGAGLSGLQAAYDIQNAGLSCLVLEARDRVGGKTWTRKTKNGKLVDVGAAWINDTNQARIYEWTKRLNLDLIEQNTNGYCVMQEEDGSVGLFEYGSVPKFSPQETENMIKIRDLVESLSHATTEVHRQYDNMTFEQLVRKHGGGSTALATAKIWTRAMLGRDPFQVSAMYVLDYYKRLGGLLQARSDRKDGGQYLRIRQDCHWLLARACELRPLALAGAVGLCKEFAANPYMNTKDFERSYWELLLPDDLLKKDLIQPFP
;
A
#
# COMPACT_ATOMS: atom_id res chain seq x y z
N MET A 1 -16.36 39.24 -21.55
CA MET A 1 -15.90 37.93 -21.07
C MET A 1 -14.87 38.23 -19.99
N GLU A 2 -15.23 38.08 -18.72
CA GLU A 2 -14.25 38.20 -17.64
C GLU A 2 -13.24 37.08 -17.80
N VAL A 3 -11.97 37.44 -17.97
CA VAL A 3 -10.85 36.52 -17.82
C VAL A 3 -10.89 36.10 -16.35
N GLY A 4 -11.29 34.85 -16.08
CA GLY A 4 -11.38 34.34 -14.71
C GLY A 4 -10.05 34.55 -13.97
N GLN A 5 -10.09 35.09 -12.75
CA GLN A 5 -8.91 35.26 -11.92
C GLN A 5 -8.17 33.93 -11.78
N THR A 6 -6.95 33.85 -12.30
CA THR A 6 -6.03 32.74 -12.05
C THR A 6 -5.57 32.81 -10.59
N LYS A 7 -5.95 31.79 -9.79
CA LYS A 7 -5.38 31.61 -8.45
C LYS A 7 -4.00 30.98 -8.57
N SER A 8 -2.99 31.66 -8.04
CA SER A 8 -1.62 31.14 -7.94
C SER A 8 -1.43 30.34 -6.65
N TYR A 9 -0.63 29.28 -6.73
CA TYR A 9 -0.23 28.42 -5.61
C TYR A 9 1.27 28.15 -5.67
N ASP A 10 1.94 28.08 -4.53
CA ASP A 10 3.38 27.82 -4.45
C ASP A 10 3.73 26.41 -4.91
N VAL A 11 2.93 25.44 -4.47
CA VAL A 11 3.09 24.01 -4.79
C VAL A 11 1.75 23.40 -5.16
N ILE A 12 1.78 22.43 -6.07
CA ILE A 12 0.60 21.63 -6.36
C ILE A 12 0.95 20.15 -6.31
N VAL A 13 0.11 19.43 -5.58
CA VAL A 13 0.22 18.00 -5.34
C VAL A 13 -0.77 17.27 -6.23
N VAL A 14 -0.29 16.29 -6.99
CA VAL A 14 -1.15 15.45 -7.83
C VAL A 14 -1.41 14.10 -7.12
N GLY A 15 -2.65 13.90 -6.70
CA GLY A 15 -3.16 12.73 -6.00
C GLY A 15 -3.45 12.99 -4.51
N ALA A 16 -4.69 12.80 -4.08
CA ALA A 16 -5.11 12.90 -2.68
C ALA A 16 -5.10 11.54 -1.96
N GLY A 17 -4.09 10.70 -2.23
CA GLY A 17 -3.79 9.52 -1.41
C GLY A 17 -3.06 9.89 -0.12
N LEU A 18 -2.72 8.89 0.72
CA LEU A 18 -1.95 9.11 1.95
C LEU A 18 -0.69 9.96 1.73
N SER A 19 0.09 9.66 0.68
CA SER A 19 1.32 10.38 0.35
C SER A 19 1.05 11.85 -0.01
N GLY A 20 0.07 12.11 -0.88
CA GLY A 20 -0.21 13.48 -1.31
C GLY A 20 -0.86 14.33 -0.22
N LEU A 21 -1.69 13.73 0.62
CA LEU A 21 -2.25 14.41 1.78
C LEU A 21 -1.17 14.74 2.82
N GLN A 22 -0.21 13.85 3.05
CA GLN A 22 0.95 14.13 3.89
C GLN A 22 1.80 15.28 3.31
N ALA A 23 2.12 15.23 2.02
CA ALA A 23 2.90 16.28 1.36
C ALA A 23 2.19 17.65 1.47
N ALA A 24 0.89 17.70 1.20
CA ALA A 24 0.11 18.92 1.32
C ALA A 24 0.11 19.47 2.76
N TYR A 25 -0.02 18.59 3.76
CA TYR A 25 0.07 18.96 5.18
C TYR A 25 1.44 19.56 5.52
N ASP A 26 2.54 18.97 5.04
CA ASP A 26 3.89 19.45 5.29
C ASP A 26 4.17 20.80 4.60
N ILE A 27 3.74 20.97 3.35
CA ILE A 27 3.82 22.22 2.58
C ILE A 27 3.10 23.35 3.32
N GLN A 28 1.88 23.09 3.80
CA GLN A 28 1.10 24.08 4.56
C GLN A 28 1.74 24.41 5.92
N ASN A 29 2.39 23.44 6.57
CA ASN A 29 3.15 23.70 7.80
C ASN A 29 4.41 24.53 7.55
N ALA A 30 4.99 24.44 6.36
CA ALA A 30 6.08 25.33 5.93
C ALA A 30 5.60 26.75 5.59
N GLY A 31 4.28 27.03 5.66
CA GLY A 31 3.70 28.34 5.37
C GLY A 31 3.46 28.61 3.89
N LEU A 32 3.57 27.59 3.03
CA LEU A 32 3.35 27.70 1.59
C LEU A 32 1.90 27.39 1.22
N SER A 33 1.42 28.01 0.16
CA SER A 33 0.11 27.72 -0.44
C SER A 33 0.17 26.44 -1.27
N CYS A 34 -0.85 25.58 -1.13
CA CYS A 34 -0.90 24.28 -1.77
C CYS A 34 -2.27 24.02 -2.42
N LEU A 35 -2.27 23.52 -3.66
CA LEU A 35 -3.44 22.93 -4.32
C LEU A 35 -3.26 21.43 -4.46
N VAL A 36 -4.26 20.64 -4.09
CA VAL A 36 -4.25 19.18 -4.29
C VAL A 36 -5.21 18.82 -5.41
N LEU A 37 -4.72 18.10 -6.42
CA LEU A 37 -5.51 17.62 -7.56
C LEU A 37 -5.81 16.14 -7.40
N GLU A 38 -7.09 15.76 -7.29
CA GLU A 38 -7.51 14.35 -7.20
C GLU A 38 -8.36 13.92 -8.39
N ALA A 39 -8.00 12.78 -8.96
CA ALA A 39 -8.66 12.22 -10.13
C ALA A 39 -10.04 11.61 -9.81
N ARG A 40 -10.26 11.13 -8.57
CA ARG A 40 -11.53 10.55 -8.12
C ARG A 40 -12.43 11.61 -7.49
N ASP A 41 -13.66 11.21 -7.20
CA ASP A 41 -14.65 11.94 -6.40
C ASP A 41 -14.42 11.81 -4.88
N ARG A 42 -13.31 11.16 -4.48
CA ARG A 42 -12.95 10.94 -3.08
C ARG A 42 -11.44 11.04 -2.86
N VAL A 43 -11.06 11.42 -1.65
CA VAL A 43 -9.68 11.28 -1.17
C VAL A 43 -9.38 9.83 -0.73
N GLY A 44 -8.11 9.56 -0.47
CA GLY A 44 -7.58 8.35 0.14
C GLY A 44 -6.90 7.36 -0.79
N GLY A 45 -7.02 7.52 -2.11
CA GLY A 45 -6.32 6.65 -3.07
C GLY A 45 -6.63 5.17 -2.84
N LYS A 46 -5.60 4.38 -2.50
CA LYS A 46 -5.69 2.94 -2.17
C LYS A 46 -6.31 2.64 -0.80
N THR A 47 -6.51 3.65 0.03
CA THR A 47 -7.28 3.55 1.28
C THR A 47 -8.73 3.90 0.98
N TRP A 48 -9.64 2.99 1.31
CA TRP A 48 -11.07 3.19 1.06
C TRP A 48 -11.92 2.42 2.05
N THR A 49 -12.83 3.13 2.70
CA THR A 49 -13.85 2.55 3.58
C THR A 49 -15.21 2.58 2.89
N ARG A 50 -15.97 1.50 3.00
CA ARG A 50 -17.36 1.43 2.56
C ARG A 50 -18.28 1.16 3.73
N LYS A 51 -19.46 1.76 3.66
CA LYS A 51 -20.58 1.45 4.54
C LYS A 51 -21.31 0.21 4.02
N THR A 52 -21.49 -0.78 4.87
CA THR A 52 -22.25 -2.00 4.59
C THR A 52 -23.76 -1.74 4.68
N LYS A 53 -24.59 -2.70 4.23
CA LYS A 53 -26.05 -2.62 4.30
C LYS A 53 -26.59 -2.44 5.72
N ASN A 54 -25.91 -3.00 6.73
CA ASN A 54 -26.25 -2.86 8.15
C ASN A 54 -25.56 -1.65 8.82
N GLY A 55 -25.00 -0.72 8.04
CA GLY A 55 -24.45 0.53 8.53
C GLY A 55 -23.06 0.46 9.18
N LYS A 56 -22.40 -0.72 9.14
CA LYS A 56 -21.02 -0.87 9.60
C LYS A 56 -20.04 -0.34 8.55
N LEU A 57 -18.84 0.01 8.99
CA LEU A 57 -17.76 0.50 8.13
C LEU A 57 -16.76 -0.63 7.91
N VAL A 58 -16.32 -0.79 6.66
CA VAL A 58 -15.35 -1.82 6.25
C VAL A 58 -14.31 -1.18 5.34
N ASP A 59 -13.04 -1.28 5.72
CA ASP A 59 -11.93 -0.99 4.82
C ASP A 59 -11.92 -2.03 3.70
N VAL A 60 -12.08 -1.57 2.46
CA VAL A 60 -11.97 -2.38 1.23
C VAL A 60 -10.67 -2.10 0.48
N GLY A 61 -9.80 -1.28 1.07
CA GLY A 61 -8.45 -0.98 0.61
C GLY A 61 -7.42 -1.32 1.68
N ALA A 62 -6.39 -0.48 1.82
CA ALA A 62 -5.43 -0.62 2.91
C ALA A 62 -6.12 -0.52 4.29
N ALA A 63 -5.85 -1.46 5.19
CA ALA A 63 -6.56 -1.61 6.46
C ALA A 63 -5.64 -1.83 7.68
N TRP A 64 -4.41 -2.28 7.47
CA TRP A 64 -3.47 -2.61 8.55
C TRP A 64 -2.40 -1.55 8.70
N ILE A 65 -1.99 -1.33 9.96
CA ILE A 65 -0.85 -0.52 10.36
C ILE A 65 -0.02 -1.27 11.40
N ASN A 66 1.13 -0.70 11.78
CA ASN A 66 1.98 -1.25 12.84
C ASN A 66 2.66 -0.13 13.67
N ASP A 67 2.80 -0.35 14.98
CA ASP A 67 3.38 0.64 15.91
C ASP A 67 4.89 0.48 16.18
N THR A 68 5.52 -0.61 15.74
CA THR A 68 6.96 -0.86 15.86
C THR A 68 7.73 -0.56 14.59
N ASN A 69 7.13 -0.74 13.41
CA ASN A 69 7.81 -0.56 12.12
C ASN A 69 7.15 0.43 11.14
N GLN A 70 6.00 1.02 11.48
CA GLN A 70 5.34 2.03 10.62
C GLN A 70 5.09 3.34 11.39
N ALA A 71 6.17 3.91 11.94
CA ALA A 71 6.12 5.05 12.86
C ALA A 71 5.31 6.25 12.32
N ARG A 72 5.42 6.58 11.02
CA ARG A 72 4.75 7.76 10.43
C ARG A 72 3.23 7.65 10.49
N ILE A 73 2.66 6.52 10.07
CA ILE A 73 1.20 6.34 10.11
C ILE A 73 0.71 6.16 11.55
N TYR A 74 1.50 5.50 12.41
CA TYR A 74 1.16 5.37 13.82
C TYR A 74 1.19 6.72 14.57
N GLU A 75 2.05 7.65 14.19
CA GLU A 75 2.04 9.01 14.76
C GLU A 75 0.72 9.73 14.46
N TRP A 76 0.17 9.55 13.25
CA TRP A 76 -1.14 10.11 12.91
C TRP A 76 -2.27 9.56 13.77
N THR A 77 -2.22 8.29 14.16
CA THR A 77 -3.23 7.74 15.06
C THR A 77 -3.15 8.38 16.44
N LYS A 78 -1.95 8.71 16.93
CA LYS A 78 -1.78 9.45 18.19
C LYS A 78 -2.27 10.89 18.07
N ARG A 79 -1.86 11.60 17.02
CA ARG A 79 -2.24 13.00 16.77
C ARG A 79 -3.76 13.19 16.70
N LEU A 80 -4.46 12.21 16.13
CA LEU A 80 -5.92 12.24 15.95
C LEU A 80 -6.69 11.53 17.08
N ASN A 81 -5.98 11.02 18.10
CA ASN A 81 -6.56 10.26 19.20
C ASN A 81 -7.47 9.11 18.72
N LEU A 82 -6.93 8.28 17.82
CA LEU A 82 -7.61 7.15 17.19
C LEU A 82 -7.48 5.87 18.00
N ASP A 83 -8.55 5.08 18.04
CA ASP A 83 -8.55 3.77 18.70
C ASP A 83 -7.99 2.70 17.77
N LEU A 84 -7.15 1.83 18.32
CA LEU A 84 -6.55 0.72 17.60
C LEU A 84 -7.11 -0.62 18.05
N ILE A 85 -7.16 -1.57 17.12
CA ILE A 85 -7.59 -2.95 17.35
C ILE A 85 -6.44 -3.86 16.95
N GLU A 86 -6.06 -4.76 17.84
CA GLU A 86 -5.13 -5.83 17.54
C GLU A 86 -5.80 -6.90 16.67
N GLN A 87 -5.08 -7.35 15.64
CA GLN A 87 -5.51 -8.40 14.75
C GLN A 87 -5.68 -9.70 15.53
N ASN A 88 -6.87 -10.31 15.43
CA ASN A 88 -7.13 -11.56 16.11
C ASN A 88 -6.34 -12.68 15.44
N THR A 89 -5.43 -13.28 16.21
CA THR A 89 -4.59 -14.42 15.79
C THR A 89 -4.92 -15.70 16.56
N ASN A 90 -6.01 -15.71 17.35
CA ASN A 90 -6.42 -16.89 18.10
C ASN A 90 -7.18 -17.88 17.21
N GLY A 91 -6.81 -19.15 17.30
CA GLY A 91 -7.49 -20.26 16.63
C GLY A 91 -6.73 -20.78 15.41
N TYR A 92 -7.49 -21.31 14.45
CA TYR A 92 -6.95 -22.02 13.30
C TYR A 92 -6.89 -21.14 12.05
N CYS A 93 -5.79 -21.29 11.31
CA CYS A 93 -5.69 -20.93 9.92
C CYS A 93 -6.32 -22.04 9.05
N VAL A 94 -6.93 -21.63 7.95
CA VAL A 94 -7.50 -22.53 6.94
C VAL A 94 -6.64 -22.45 5.68
N MET A 95 -6.23 -23.60 5.17
CA MET A 95 -5.55 -23.71 3.88
C MET A 95 -6.37 -24.62 2.98
N GLN A 96 -6.59 -24.19 1.75
CA GLN A 96 -7.25 -24.96 0.71
C GLN A 96 -6.26 -25.26 -0.40
N GLU A 97 -6.10 -26.53 -0.73
CA GLU A 97 -5.24 -27.01 -1.81
C GLU A 97 -5.92 -26.90 -3.18
N GLU A 98 -5.15 -27.07 -4.26
CA GLU A 98 -5.67 -26.98 -5.64
C GLU A 98 -6.73 -28.06 -5.95
N ASP A 99 -6.69 -29.21 -5.26
CA ASP A 99 -7.70 -30.27 -5.37
C ASP A 99 -8.98 -30.00 -4.56
N GLY A 100 -9.03 -28.87 -3.85
CA GLY A 100 -10.15 -28.45 -3.01
C GLY A 100 -10.14 -29.01 -1.59
N SER A 101 -9.16 -29.84 -1.22
CA SER A 101 -9.00 -30.31 0.15
C SER A 101 -8.67 -29.15 1.10
N VAL A 102 -9.12 -29.26 2.36
CA VAL A 102 -8.98 -28.21 3.37
C VAL A 102 -8.24 -28.73 4.59
N GLY A 103 -7.18 -28.04 4.97
CA GLY A 103 -6.40 -28.28 6.18
C GLY A 103 -6.58 -27.16 7.21
N LEU A 104 -6.59 -27.55 8.49
CA LEU A 104 -6.53 -26.64 9.63
C LEU A 104 -5.18 -26.75 10.34
N PHE A 105 -4.62 -25.61 10.71
CA PHE A 105 -3.39 -25.53 11.49
C PHE A 105 -3.42 -24.30 12.39
N GLU A 106 -2.73 -24.35 13.54
CA GLU A 106 -2.72 -23.22 14.46
C GLU A 106 -1.93 -22.05 13.88
N TYR A 107 -2.35 -20.82 14.21
CA TYR A 107 -1.60 -19.63 13.78
C TYR A 107 -0.14 -19.68 14.26
N GLY A 108 0.80 -19.48 13.33
CA GLY A 108 2.24 -19.54 13.60
C GLY A 108 2.84 -20.93 13.51
N SER A 109 2.04 -21.96 13.25
CA SER A 109 2.52 -23.30 12.91
C SER A 109 2.62 -23.48 11.38
N VAL A 110 3.14 -24.62 10.94
CA VAL A 110 3.20 -24.99 9.52
C VAL A 110 1.96 -25.81 9.12
N PRO A 111 1.44 -25.64 7.89
CA PRO A 111 0.40 -26.53 7.39
C PRO A 111 0.91 -27.97 7.30
N LYS A 112 -0.01 -28.94 7.48
CA LYS A 112 0.33 -30.37 7.51
C LYS A 112 0.36 -30.96 6.10
N PHE A 113 1.57 -31.24 5.61
CA PHE A 113 1.81 -32.00 4.38
C PHE A 113 2.56 -33.30 4.70
N SER A 114 2.99 -34.05 3.68
CA SER A 114 3.94 -35.14 3.93
C SER A 114 5.24 -34.60 4.57
N PRO A 115 6.00 -35.42 5.32
CA PRO A 115 7.23 -34.96 5.96
C PRO A 115 8.22 -34.34 4.96
N GLN A 116 8.36 -34.95 3.78
CA GLN A 116 9.29 -34.49 2.74
C GLN A 116 8.87 -33.13 2.15
N GLU A 117 7.58 -32.93 1.90
CA GLU A 117 7.04 -31.66 1.41
C GLU A 117 7.16 -30.56 2.45
N THR A 118 6.89 -30.89 3.72
CA THR A 118 7.02 -29.97 4.85
C THR A 118 8.46 -29.51 5.01
N GLU A 119 9.43 -30.43 4.97
CA GLU A 119 10.86 -30.12 5.04
C GLU A 119 11.30 -29.24 3.86
N ASN A 120 10.88 -29.57 2.64
CA ASN A 120 11.21 -28.80 1.45
C ASN A 120 10.65 -27.36 1.51
N MET A 121 9.39 -27.21 1.93
CA MET A 121 8.76 -25.90 2.12
C MET A 121 9.48 -25.08 3.19
N ILE A 122 9.83 -25.69 4.34
CA ILE A 122 10.58 -25.02 5.42
C ILE A 122 11.94 -24.55 4.89
N LYS A 123 12.68 -25.42 4.18
CA LYS A 123 13.97 -25.07 3.56
C LYS A 123 13.85 -23.86 2.64
N ILE A 124 12.83 -23.82 1.78
CA ILE A 124 12.63 -22.70 0.85
C ILE A 124 12.20 -21.43 1.59
N ARG A 125 11.32 -21.53 2.59
CA ARG A 125 10.93 -20.40 3.44
C ARG A 125 12.15 -19.78 4.12
N ASP A 126 12.99 -20.61 4.74
CA ASP A 126 14.16 -20.15 5.51
C ASP A 126 15.24 -19.57 4.58
N LEU A 127 15.40 -20.15 3.38
CA LEU A 127 16.22 -19.56 2.32
C LEU A 127 15.74 -18.16 1.94
N VAL A 128 14.44 -18.00 1.63
CA VAL A 128 13.89 -16.70 1.21
C VAL A 128 13.95 -15.69 2.35
N GLU A 129 13.70 -16.12 3.59
CA GLU A 129 13.88 -15.28 4.79
C GLU A 129 15.32 -14.80 4.89
N SER A 130 16.30 -15.71 4.84
CA SER A 130 17.72 -15.36 4.89
C SER A 130 18.12 -14.41 3.76
N LEU A 131 17.69 -14.70 2.53
CA LEU A 131 17.98 -13.83 1.37
C LEU A 131 17.31 -12.46 1.53
N SER A 132 16.12 -12.36 2.12
CA SER A 132 15.43 -11.08 2.34
C SER A 132 16.24 -10.15 3.26
N HIS A 133 17.03 -10.69 4.18
CA HIS A 133 17.91 -9.90 5.05
C HIS A 133 19.26 -9.53 4.41
N ALA A 134 19.62 -10.16 3.30
CA ALA A 134 20.86 -9.87 2.57
C ALA A 134 20.92 -8.43 2.04
N THR A 135 22.10 -8.00 1.59
CA THR A 135 22.28 -6.65 1.03
C THR A 135 21.59 -6.52 -0.32
N THR A 136 21.24 -5.29 -0.70
CA THR A 136 20.68 -4.98 -2.02
C THR A 136 21.62 -5.42 -3.15
N GLU A 137 22.92 -5.42 -2.92
CA GLU A 137 23.92 -5.92 -3.88
C GLU A 137 23.81 -7.44 -4.09
N VAL A 138 23.54 -8.20 -3.02
CA VAL A 138 23.24 -9.64 -3.16
C VAL A 138 21.93 -9.83 -3.94
N HIS A 139 20.91 -9.01 -3.69
CA HIS A 139 19.62 -9.10 -4.39
C HIS A 139 19.77 -8.88 -5.90
N ARG A 140 20.62 -7.93 -6.33
CA ARG A 140 20.88 -7.63 -7.75
C ARG A 140 21.33 -8.85 -8.56
N GLN A 141 21.98 -9.82 -7.93
CA GLN A 141 22.41 -11.06 -8.58
C GLN A 141 21.23 -11.93 -9.06
N TYR A 142 20.02 -11.66 -8.57
CA TYR A 142 18.80 -12.40 -8.88
C TYR A 142 17.84 -11.65 -9.80
N ASP A 143 18.22 -10.52 -10.38
CA ASP A 143 17.32 -9.74 -11.26
C ASP A 143 17.14 -10.35 -12.65
N ASN A 144 18.00 -11.31 -12.99
CA ASN A 144 17.95 -12.08 -14.23
C ASN A 144 17.03 -13.31 -14.16
N MET A 145 16.32 -13.53 -13.04
CA MET A 145 15.40 -14.66 -12.88
C MET A 145 14.13 -14.24 -12.17
N THR A 146 13.06 -14.98 -12.45
CA THR A 146 11.80 -14.86 -11.73
C THR A 146 11.90 -15.45 -10.34
N PHE A 147 11.00 -15.06 -9.44
CA PHE A 147 10.94 -15.65 -8.11
C PHE A 147 10.62 -17.15 -8.15
N GLU A 148 9.83 -17.60 -9.12
CA GLU A 148 9.61 -19.04 -9.36
C GLU A 148 10.92 -19.76 -9.71
N GLN A 149 11.73 -19.21 -10.61
CA GLN A 149 13.02 -19.78 -10.98
C GLN A 149 13.99 -19.84 -9.79
N LEU A 150 13.98 -18.84 -8.91
CA LEU A 150 14.76 -18.87 -7.67
C LEU A 150 14.37 -20.05 -6.78
N VAL A 151 13.07 -20.27 -6.57
CA VAL A 151 12.56 -21.38 -5.76
C VAL A 151 12.95 -22.73 -6.37
N ARG A 152 12.74 -22.89 -7.69
CA ARG A 152 13.11 -24.13 -8.41
C ARG A 152 14.62 -24.38 -8.36
N LYS A 153 15.44 -23.35 -8.55
CA LYS A 153 16.92 -23.42 -8.49
C LYS A 153 17.44 -23.98 -7.17
N HIS A 154 16.73 -23.74 -6.06
CA HIS A 154 17.11 -24.24 -4.74
C HIS A 154 16.39 -25.54 -4.33
N GLY A 155 15.76 -26.20 -5.30
CA GLY A 155 15.11 -27.50 -5.13
C GLY A 155 13.69 -27.43 -4.58
N GLY A 156 13.00 -26.30 -4.71
CA GLY A 156 11.60 -26.18 -4.30
C GLY A 156 10.67 -27.07 -5.13
N GLY A 157 9.92 -27.94 -4.45
CA GLY A 157 8.90 -28.80 -5.03
C GLY A 157 7.56 -28.08 -5.25
N SER A 158 6.52 -28.84 -5.60
CA SER A 158 5.16 -28.34 -5.84
C SER A 158 4.60 -27.57 -4.65
N THR A 159 4.69 -28.12 -3.44
CA THR A 159 4.20 -27.48 -2.20
C THR A 159 4.94 -26.17 -1.91
N ALA A 160 6.27 -26.16 -2.02
CA ALA A 160 7.05 -24.94 -1.80
C ALA A 160 6.71 -23.84 -2.83
N LEU A 161 6.46 -24.22 -4.09
CA LEU A 161 6.00 -23.30 -5.12
C LEU A 161 4.58 -22.79 -4.85
N ALA A 162 3.66 -23.65 -4.42
CA ALA A 162 2.31 -23.24 -4.03
C ALA A 162 2.35 -22.21 -2.88
N THR A 163 3.19 -22.44 -1.87
CA THR A 163 3.41 -21.50 -0.77
C THR A 163 4.06 -20.19 -1.26
N ALA A 164 5.03 -20.26 -2.19
CA ALA A 164 5.63 -19.09 -2.81
C ALA A 164 4.65 -18.27 -3.69
N LYS A 165 3.66 -18.93 -4.31
CA LYS A 165 2.55 -18.25 -4.98
C LYS A 165 1.74 -17.42 -3.97
N ILE A 166 1.47 -17.94 -2.78
CA ILE A 166 0.76 -17.19 -1.73
C ILE A 166 1.57 -15.95 -1.33
N TRP A 167 2.89 -16.08 -1.15
CA TRP A 167 3.78 -14.97 -0.77
C TRP A 167 3.72 -13.81 -1.78
N THR A 168 3.81 -14.12 -3.07
CA THR A 168 3.81 -13.12 -4.13
C THR A 168 2.42 -12.58 -4.45
N ARG A 169 1.38 -13.43 -4.49
CA ARG A 169 0.02 -12.97 -4.79
C ARG A 169 -0.55 -12.11 -3.67
N ALA A 170 -0.37 -12.51 -2.40
CA ALA A 170 -0.90 -11.76 -1.27
C ALA A 170 -0.21 -10.40 -1.10
N MET A 171 1.09 -10.33 -1.36
CA MET A 171 1.88 -9.10 -1.12
C MET A 171 1.97 -8.19 -2.35
N LEU A 172 2.05 -8.77 -3.55
CA LEU A 172 2.35 -8.04 -4.80
C LEU A 172 1.22 -8.13 -5.84
N GLY A 173 0.22 -8.99 -5.63
CA GLY A 173 -0.86 -9.20 -6.61
C GLY A 173 -0.38 -9.86 -7.91
N ARG A 174 0.73 -10.59 -7.88
CA ARG A 174 1.34 -11.25 -9.05
C ARG A 174 1.76 -12.67 -8.73
N ASP A 175 1.76 -13.52 -9.75
CA ASP A 175 2.30 -14.88 -9.64
C ASP A 175 3.85 -14.86 -9.66
N PRO A 176 4.52 -15.86 -9.07
CA PRO A 176 5.97 -15.85 -8.88
C PRO A 176 6.77 -15.92 -10.19
N PHE A 177 6.17 -16.42 -11.28
CA PHE A 177 6.76 -16.41 -12.62
C PHE A 177 6.67 -15.04 -13.32
N GLN A 178 5.92 -14.07 -12.76
CA GLN A 178 5.72 -12.74 -13.34
C GLN A 178 6.59 -11.66 -12.70
N VAL A 179 7.31 -11.99 -11.63
CA VAL A 179 8.08 -11.01 -10.83
C VAL A 179 9.54 -11.42 -10.72
N SER A 180 10.43 -10.43 -10.83
CA SER A 180 11.86 -10.59 -10.60
C SER A 180 12.12 -11.09 -9.18
N ALA A 181 13.01 -12.08 -9.03
CA ALA A 181 13.45 -12.56 -7.73
C ALA A 181 14.15 -11.46 -6.93
N MET A 182 14.96 -10.62 -7.58
CA MET A 182 15.57 -9.44 -6.95
C MET A 182 14.51 -8.52 -6.35
N TYR A 183 13.47 -8.20 -7.11
CA TYR A 183 12.40 -7.32 -6.63
C TYR A 183 11.69 -7.89 -5.41
N VAL A 184 11.37 -9.20 -5.41
CA VAL A 184 10.70 -9.86 -4.28
C VAL A 184 11.57 -9.83 -3.01
N LEU A 185 12.87 -10.13 -3.14
CA LEU A 185 13.79 -10.11 -2.00
C LEU A 185 13.97 -8.70 -1.42
N ASP A 186 14.13 -7.70 -2.28
CA ASP A 186 14.31 -6.31 -1.88
C ASP A 186 12.99 -5.70 -1.33
N TYR A 187 11.84 -6.19 -1.80
CA TYR A 187 10.53 -5.86 -1.22
C TYR A 187 10.42 -6.39 0.21
N TYR A 188 10.71 -7.68 0.44
CA TYR A 188 10.66 -8.24 1.79
C TYR A 188 11.72 -7.66 2.72
N LYS A 189 12.91 -7.31 2.22
CA LYS A 189 13.91 -6.58 2.99
C LYS A 189 13.35 -5.31 3.63
N ARG A 190 12.63 -4.51 2.84
CA ARG A 190 12.01 -3.26 3.30
C ARG A 190 10.87 -3.47 4.30
N LEU A 191 10.36 -4.69 4.38
CA LEU A 191 9.31 -5.11 5.32
C LEU A 191 9.85 -5.90 6.52
N GLY A 192 11.17 -6.00 6.69
CA GLY A 192 11.80 -6.70 7.80
C GLY A 192 11.92 -8.22 7.62
N GLY A 193 11.87 -8.70 6.38
CA GLY A 193 11.94 -10.13 6.03
C GLY A 193 10.58 -10.70 5.62
N LEU A 194 10.61 -11.92 5.06
CA LEU A 194 9.40 -12.65 4.63
C LEU A 194 8.49 -12.94 5.83
N LEU A 195 9.07 -13.40 6.94
CA LEU A 195 8.33 -13.80 8.14
C LEU A 195 7.67 -12.62 8.84
N GLN A 196 8.38 -11.50 8.97
CA GLN A 196 7.82 -10.29 9.56
C GLN A 196 6.72 -9.68 8.68
N ALA A 197 6.96 -9.57 7.37
CA ALA A 197 6.01 -8.99 6.42
C ALA A 197 4.63 -9.68 6.41
N ARG A 198 4.59 -10.98 6.69
CA ARG A 198 3.39 -11.82 6.67
C ARG A 198 2.77 -12.10 8.03
N SER A 199 3.31 -11.50 9.09
CA SER A 199 2.86 -11.73 10.45
C SER A 199 1.72 -10.79 10.81
N ASP A 200 0.77 -11.30 11.58
CA ASP A 200 -0.35 -10.59 12.18
C ASP A 200 -0.09 -10.24 13.65
N ARG A 201 1.09 -10.61 14.18
CA ARG A 201 1.50 -10.33 15.56
C ARG A 201 2.21 -8.98 15.68
N LYS A 202 2.58 -8.60 16.90
CA LYS A 202 3.19 -7.32 17.29
C LYS A 202 4.08 -6.62 16.26
N ASP A 203 5.05 -7.33 15.67
CA ASP A 203 6.01 -6.74 14.72
C ASP A 203 5.64 -6.97 13.25
N GLY A 204 4.50 -7.61 13.00
CA GLY A 204 4.07 -8.02 11.69
C GLY A 204 3.32 -6.95 10.89
N GLY A 205 3.29 -7.13 9.57
CA GLY A 205 2.62 -6.21 8.66
C GLY A 205 1.10 -6.08 8.86
N GLN A 206 0.46 -7.02 9.55
CA GLN A 206 -0.98 -7.09 9.76
C GLN A 206 -1.41 -6.89 11.22
N TYR A 207 -0.56 -6.28 12.07
CA TYR A 207 -0.76 -6.23 13.52
C TYR A 207 -1.98 -5.40 13.99
N LEU A 208 -2.11 -4.15 13.55
CA LEU A 208 -3.12 -3.22 14.06
C LEU A 208 -4.07 -2.76 12.97
N ARG A 209 -5.30 -2.46 13.36
CA ARG A 209 -6.30 -1.77 12.54
C ARG A 209 -6.85 -0.56 13.28
N ILE A 210 -7.31 0.45 12.54
CA ILE A 210 -7.97 1.63 13.11
C ILE A 210 -9.45 1.28 13.31
N ARG A 211 -9.96 1.38 14.55
CA ARG A 211 -11.36 1.05 14.88
C ARG A 211 -12.36 1.92 14.14
N GLN A 212 -12.02 3.19 13.96
CA GLN A 212 -12.81 4.19 13.25
C GLN A 212 -12.73 4.04 11.73
N ASP A 213 -11.93 3.11 11.19
CA ASP A 213 -11.56 2.95 9.77
C ASP A 213 -10.44 3.89 9.26
N CYS A 214 -9.80 3.49 8.17
CA CYS A 214 -8.64 4.21 7.63
C CYS A 214 -9.03 5.49 6.86
N HIS A 215 -10.26 5.61 6.37
CA HIS A 215 -10.77 6.83 5.74
C HIS A 215 -11.07 7.93 6.76
N TRP A 216 -11.43 7.58 7.98
CA TRP A 216 -11.62 8.53 9.08
C TRP A 216 -10.32 9.27 9.43
N LEU A 217 -9.19 8.55 9.47
CA LEU A 217 -7.86 9.15 9.64
C LEU A 217 -7.61 10.25 8.58
N LEU A 218 -7.94 9.95 7.33
CA LEU A 218 -7.74 10.88 6.21
C LEU A 218 -8.63 12.11 6.31
N ALA A 219 -9.92 11.90 6.60
CA ALA A 219 -10.88 12.99 6.75
C ALA A 219 -10.43 13.97 7.85
N ARG A 220 -9.99 13.44 9.00
CA ARG A 220 -9.55 14.28 10.13
C ARG A 220 -8.20 14.95 9.90
N ALA A 221 -7.28 14.28 9.19
CA ALA A 221 -6.03 14.93 8.78
C ALA A 221 -6.32 16.16 7.88
N CYS A 222 -7.32 16.08 7.00
CA CYS A 222 -7.73 17.21 6.15
C CYS A 222 -8.40 18.35 6.94
N GLU A 223 -9.02 18.07 8.09
CA GLU A 223 -9.64 19.09 8.94
C GLU A 223 -8.62 19.94 9.71
N LEU A 224 -7.45 19.37 10.06
CA LEU A 224 -6.40 20.09 10.78
C LEU A 224 -5.80 21.23 9.96
N ARG A 225 -5.78 21.09 8.64
CA ARG A 225 -5.37 22.10 7.67
C ARG A 225 -6.26 21.99 6.44
N PRO A 226 -7.33 22.80 6.32
CA PRO A 226 -8.22 22.75 5.16
C PRO A 226 -7.42 22.86 3.86
N LEU A 227 -7.62 21.90 2.97
CA LEU A 227 -6.92 21.82 1.68
C LEU A 227 -7.74 22.55 0.61
N ALA A 228 -7.06 23.31 -0.25
CA ALA A 228 -7.62 23.63 -1.55
C ALA A 228 -7.57 22.33 -2.38
N LEU A 229 -8.75 21.77 -2.67
CA LEU A 229 -8.90 20.53 -3.43
C LEU A 229 -9.58 20.86 -4.76
N ALA A 230 -8.98 20.46 -5.87
CA ALA A 230 -9.58 20.54 -7.20
C ALA A 230 -9.51 19.19 -7.94
N GLY A 231 -10.34 19.02 -8.96
CA GLY A 231 -10.59 17.71 -9.61
C GLY A 231 -11.97 17.18 -9.27
N ALA A 232 -12.22 15.88 -9.41
CA ALA A 232 -13.57 15.32 -9.17
C ALA A 232 -14.01 15.42 -7.69
N VAL A 233 -13.08 15.55 -6.73
CA VAL A 233 -13.38 15.91 -5.32
C VAL A 233 -13.85 17.36 -5.17
N GLY A 234 -13.39 18.27 -6.05
CA GLY A 234 -13.79 19.70 -6.06
C GLY A 234 -15.24 19.95 -6.46
N LEU A 235 -16.01 18.90 -6.80
CA LEU A 235 -17.46 18.98 -6.99
C LEU A 235 -18.25 19.04 -5.67
N CYS A 236 -17.58 18.91 -4.51
CA CYS A 236 -18.18 19.10 -3.19
C CYS A 236 -17.82 20.47 -2.62
N LYS A 237 -18.65 21.47 -2.98
CA LYS A 237 -18.74 22.86 -2.49
C LYS A 237 -17.78 23.84 -3.18
N GLU A 238 -18.39 24.61 -4.09
CA GLU A 238 -17.81 25.70 -4.91
C GLU A 238 -16.86 25.25 -6.02
N PHE A 239 -17.43 24.91 -7.18
CA PHE A 239 -16.99 25.30 -8.55
C PHE A 239 -17.82 24.50 -9.57
N ALA A 240 -19.11 24.78 -9.64
CA ALA A 240 -20.00 24.26 -10.69
C ALA A 240 -19.98 25.21 -11.89
N ALA A 241 -18.88 25.26 -12.66
CA ALA A 241 -18.86 26.01 -13.91
C ALA A 241 -17.74 25.67 -14.92
N ASN A 242 -17.04 24.52 -14.89
CA ASN A 242 -16.30 24.08 -16.09
C ASN A 242 -15.86 22.60 -16.03
N PRO A 243 -16.40 21.69 -16.85
CA PRO A 243 -16.04 20.27 -16.84
C PRO A 243 -14.69 19.94 -17.51
N TYR A 244 -13.92 20.95 -17.94
CA TYR A 244 -12.60 20.77 -18.56
C TYR A 244 -11.60 21.79 -17.99
N MET A 245 -11.06 21.56 -16.79
CA MET A 245 -9.87 22.30 -16.34
C MET A 245 -8.61 21.51 -16.65
N ASN A 246 -7.75 22.14 -17.44
CA ASN A 246 -6.48 21.58 -17.92
C ASN A 246 -5.37 21.98 -16.94
N THR A 247 -4.30 21.18 -16.81
CA THR A 247 -3.12 21.54 -16.00
C THR A 247 -2.48 22.88 -16.41
N LYS A 248 -2.82 23.37 -17.61
CA LYS A 248 -2.45 24.67 -18.18
C LYS A 248 -3.12 25.88 -17.52
N ASP A 249 -4.16 25.69 -16.72
CA ASP A 249 -4.92 26.79 -16.11
C ASP A 249 -4.29 27.31 -14.79
N PHE A 250 -3.10 26.81 -14.42
CA PHE A 250 -2.42 27.16 -13.16
C PHE A 250 -0.95 27.55 -13.41
N GLU A 251 -0.56 28.78 -13.03
CA GLU A 251 0.85 29.23 -12.97
C GLU A 251 1.53 28.80 -11.67
N ARG A 252 2.82 28.41 -11.70
CA ARG A 252 3.50 27.75 -10.56
C ARG A 252 5.02 27.93 -10.50
N SER A 253 5.56 27.65 -9.31
CA SER A 253 7.00 27.50 -9.03
C SER A 253 7.47 26.03 -8.98
N TYR A 254 6.68 25.07 -8.44
CA TYR A 254 7.09 23.64 -8.31
C TYR A 254 5.92 22.64 -8.41
N TRP A 255 6.21 21.39 -8.82
CA TRP A 255 5.26 20.25 -8.90
C TRP A 255 5.73 19.06 -8.07
N GLU A 256 4.81 18.43 -7.33
CA GLU A 256 5.05 17.15 -6.64
C GLU A 256 4.06 16.07 -7.10
N LEU A 257 4.58 14.99 -7.66
CA LEU A 257 3.82 13.90 -8.30
C LEU A 257 3.79 12.68 -7.40
N LEU A 258 2.62 12.37 -6.86
CA LEU A 258 2.43 11.32 -5.85
C LEU A 258 1.38 10.30 -6.31
N LEU A 259 1.63 9.74 -7.50
CA LEU A 259 0.85 8.69 -8.14
C LEU A 259 1.73 7.43 -8.36
N PRO A 260 1.12 6.23 -8.41
CA PRO A 260 1.78 5.04 -8.94
C PRO A 260 2.44 5.27 -10.31
N ASP A 261 3.64 4.69 -10.54
CA ASP A 261 4.44 4.89 -11.76
C ASP A 261 3.70 4.58 -13.06
N ASP A 262 2.79 3.61 -13.03
CA ASP A 262 1.96 3.23 -14.18
C ASP A 262 0.90 4.29 -14.53
N LEU A 263 0.48 5.10 -13.55
CA LEU A 263 -0.41 6.24 -13.78
C LEU A 263 0.34 7.50 -14.23
N LEU A 264 1.63 7.64 -13.92
CA LEU A 264 2.49 8.71 -14.44
C LEU A 264 2.68 8.64 -15.96
N LYS A 265 2.56 7.44 -16.54
CA LYS A 265 2.71 7.19 -17.99
C LYS A 265 1.47 7.54 -18.80
N LYS A 266 0.32 7.80 -18.17
CA LYS A 266 -0.84 8.35 -18.86
C LYS A 266 -0.58 9.85 -19.05
N ASP A 267 -0.83 10.39 -20.25
CA ASP A 267 -0.53 11.77 -20.70
C ASP A 267 -1.20 12.92 -19.89
N LEU A 268 -1.19 12.84 -18.56
CA LEU A 268 -1.76 13.81 -17.63
C LEU A 268 -0.87 15.05 -17.49
N ILE A 269 0.40 14.96 -17.90
CA ILE A 269 1.35 16.07 -17.87
C ILE A 269 2.13 16.03 -19.18
N GLN A 270 1.72 16.86 -20.14
CA GLN A 270 2.58 17.20 -21.27
C GLN A 270 3.74 18.04 -20.72
N PRO A 271 5.01 17.72 -20.99
CA PRO A 271 6.09 18.67 -20.73
C PRO A 271 5.78 19.93 -21.54
N PHE A 272 5.79 21.09 -20.88
CA PHE A 272 5.74 22.36 -21.61
C PHE A 272 7.02 22.52 -22.43
N PRO A 273 6.96 23.20 -23.60
CA PRO A 273 8.15 23.52 -24.39
C PRO A 273 9.18 24.35 -23.63
#